data_AF-A0A972YI74-F1
#
_entry.id   AF-A0A972YI74-F1
#
_cell.length_a   1.000
_cell.length_b   1.000
_cell.length_c   1.000
_cell.angle_alpha   90.00
_cell.angle_beta   90.00
_cell.angle_gamma   90.00
#
_symmetry.space_group_name_H-M   'P 1'
#
loop_
_entity.id
_entity.type
_entity.pdbx_description
1 polymer ?
#
loop_
_entity_poly.entity_id
_entity_poly.type
_entity_poly.pdbx_seq_one_letter_code
_entity_poly.pdbx_strand_id
1 'polypeptide(L)' 'MAKYPNSRGKFQNRNRGPKGLRRNDRIRAPEVRVIGPEGTNLGVMSPKKALGLAQKVGLDLIEISPGARPPVC' A
#
# COMPACT_ATOMS: atom_id res chain seq x y z
N MET A 1 -19.94 -20.38 5.90
CA MET A 1 -19.45 -19.27 5.06
C MET A 1 -19.32 -18.03 5.95
N ALA A 2 -18.18 -17.83 6.63
CA ALA A 2 -18.06 -16.79 7.66
C ALA A 2 -17.86 -15.39 7.05
N LYS A 3 -18.79 -14.50 7.38
CA LYS A 3 -18.85 -13.09 7.00
C LYS A 3 -17.72 -12.34 7.71
N TYR A 4 -16.79 -11.75 6.98
CA TYR A 4 -15.78 -10.87 7.58
C TYR A 4 -16.50 -9.67 8.24
N PRO A 5 -16.25 -9.39 9.53
CA PRO A 5 -16.95 -8.33 10.24
C PRO A 5 -16.44 -6.95 9.82
N ASN A 6 -17.39 -6.10 9.44
CA ASN A 6 -17.24 -4.69 9.11
C ASN A 6 -16.74 -3.91 10.34
N SER A 7 -15.46 -3.55 10.35
CA SER A 7 -14.84 -2.75 11.41
C SER A 7 -14.97 -1.25 11.09
N ARG A 8 -16.18 -0.72 11.30
CA ARG A 8 -16.40 0.74 11.40
C ARG A 8 -15.76 1.24 12.69
N GLY A 9 -14.60 1.88 12.61
CA GLY A 9 -13.99 2.50 13.78
C GLY A 9 -12.70 3.25 13.50
N LYS A 10 -12.79 4.58 13.63
CA LYS A 10 -11.70 5.50 14.00
C LYS A 10 -10.71 5.86 12.88
N PHE A 11 -11.19 6.68 11.95
CA PHE A 11 -10.38 7.68 11.25
C PHE A 11 -9.87 8.73 12.26
N GLN A 12 -8.97 8.33 13.16
CA GLN A 12 -8.21 9.29 13.94
C GLN A 12 -7.11 9.86 13.06
N ASN A 13 -7.18 11.18 12.89
CA ASN A 13 -6.17 12.08 12.37
C ASN A 13 -4.73 11.63 12.78
N ARG A 14 -3.92 11.20 11.80
CA ARG A 14 -2.54 10.71 11.99
C ARG A 14 -1.65 11.17 10.83
N ASN A 15 -1.22 12.43 10.82
CA ASN A 15 -0.05 12.89 10.03
C ASN A 15 1.29 12.21 10.45
N ARG A 16 1.23 11.11 11.19
CA ARG A 16 2.30 10.12 11.32
C ARG A 16 1.74 8.83 10.73
N GLY A 17 2.18 8.45 9.53
CA GLY A 17 1.96 7.10 9.01
C GLY A 17 2.31 6.07 10.10
N PRO A 18 1.72 4.86 10.09
CA PRO A 18 1.89 3.90 11.17
C PRO A 18 3.39 3.69 11.42
N LYS A 19 3.84 3.86 12.67
CA LYS A 19 5.24 3.69 13.06
C LYS A 19 5.72 2.33 12.54
N GLY A 20 6.52 2.32 11.47
CA GLY A 20 7.10 1.10 10.89
C GLY A 20 6.65 0.71 9.48
N LEU A 21 5.70 1.42 8.82
CA LEU A 21 5.43 1.13 7.41
C LEU A 21 6.59 1.56 6.51
N ARG A 22 6.98 0.68 5.58
CA ARG A 22 7.91 1.02 4.51
C ARG A 22 7.17 1.87 3.48
N ARG A 23 7.84 2.90 2.98
CA ARG A 23 7.33 3.77 1.91
C ARG A 23 8.42 4.05 0.90
N ASN A 24 8.03 4.26 -0.35
CA ASN A 24 8.93 4.66 -1.44
C ASN A 24 10.21 3.81 -1.45
N ASP A 25 11.38 4.44 -1.40
CA ASP A 25 12.70 3.78 -1.44
C ASP A 25 12.99 2.84 -0.26
N ARG A 26 12.16 2.86 0.80
CA ARG A 26 12.29 1.94 1.92
C ARG A 26 11.67 0.57 1.62
N ILE A 27 10.89 0.42 0.55
CA ILE A 27 10.29 -0.85 0.12
C ILE A 27 11.38 -1.70 -0.54
N ARG A 28 11.59 -2.91 -0.03
CA ARG A 28 12.70 -3.79 -0.43
C ARG A 28 12.27 -5.04 -1.20
N ALA A 29 10.97 -5.28 -1.31
CA ALA A 29 10.46 -6.44 -2.03
C ALA A 29 10.81 -6.33 -3.53
N PRO A 30 11.15 -7.44 -4.22
CA PRO A 30 11.45 -7.39 -5.65
C PRO A 30 10.20 -7.07 -6.49
N GLU A 31 9.02 -7.46 -6.00
CA GLU A 31 7.72 -7.19 -6.61
C GLU A 31 6.69 -6.84 -5.54
N VAL A 32 5.71 -6.02 -5.92
CA VAL A 32 4.62 -5.56 -5.06
C VAL A 32 3.29 -5.61 -5.83
N ARG A 33 2.20 -5.90 -5.13
CA ARG A 33 0.84 -5.73 -5.64
C ARG A 33 0.37 -4.31 -5.31
N VAL A 34 0.01 -3.53 -6.31
CA VAL A 34 -0.33 -2.12 -6.15
C VAL A 34 -1.85 -1.91 -6.17
N ILE A 35 -2.37 -1.21 -5.17
CA ILE A 35 -3.74 -0.72 -5.10
C ILE A 35 -3.74 0.80 -5.33
N GLY A 36 -4.51 1.26 -6.31
CA GLY A 36 -4.68 2.68 -6.60
C GLY A 36 -5.49 3.41 -5.52
N PRO A 37 -5.47 4.75 -5.52
CA PRO A 37 -6.19 5.56 -4.52
C PRO A 37 -7.70 5.31 -4.50
N GLU A 38 -8.28 4.92 -5.64
CA GLU A 38 -9.70 4.57 -5.78
C GLU A 38 -10.02 3.10 -5.42
N GLY A 39 -9.06 2.38 -4.81
CA GLY A 39 -9.20 0.96 -4.48
C GLY A 39 -9.06 0.03 -5.68
N THR A 40 -8.63 0.53 -6.84
CA THR A 40 -8.44 -0.26 -8.06
C THR A 40 -7.16 -1.11 -7.98
N ASN A 41 -7.22 -2.36 -8.43
CA ASN A 41 -6.03 -3.21 -8.49
C ASN A 41 -5.24 -2.91 -9.77
N LEU A 42 -4.04 -2.35 -9.62
CA LEU A 42 -3.15 -2.01 -10.73
C LEU A 42 -2.20 -3.16 -11.13
N GLY A 43 -2.28 -4.29 -10.40
CA GLY A 43 -1.53 -5.50 -10.66
C GLY A 43 -0.22 -5.62 -9.88
N VAL A 44 0.56 -6.64 -10.22
CA VAL A 44 1.89 -6.90 -9.65
C VAL A 44 2.95 -6.22 -10.51
N MET A 45 3.88 -5.50 -9.90
CA MET A 45 4.97 -4.82 -10.59
C MET A 45 6.18 -4.58 -9.68
N SER A 46 7.28 -4.09 -10.26
CA SER A 46 8.46 -3.68 -9.48
C SER A 46 8.17 -2.43 -8.64
N PRO A 47 8.81 -2.27 -7.45
CA PRO A 47 8.68 -1.07 -6.64
C PRO A 47 9.03 0.21 -7.40
N LYS A 48 9.99 0.15 -8.32
CA LYS A 48 10.38 1.29 -9.15
C LYS A 48 9.23 1.76 -10.05
N LYS A 49 8.50 0.82 -10.67
CA LYS A 49 7.32 1.15 -11.50
C LYS A 49 6.18 1.69 -10.64
N ALA A 50 5.93 1.06 -9.49
CA ALA A 50 4.91 1.49 -8.53
C ALA A 50 5.18 2.90 -8.00
N LEU A 51 6.43 3.21 -7.63
CA LEU A 51 6.85 4.54 -7.19
C LEU A 51 6.65 5.58 -8.30
N GLY A 52 6.98 5.24 -9.55
CA GLY A 52 6.73 6.13 -10.68
C GLY A 52 5.23 6.42 -10.91
N LEU A 53 4.35 5.45 -10.66
CA LEU A 53 2.90 5.68 -10.71
C LEU A 53 2.43 6.59 -9.58
N ALA A 54 2.90 6.36 -8.36
CA ALA A 54 2.57 7.19 -7.19
C ALA A 54 3.03 8.65 -7.41
N GLN A 55 4.25 8.86 -7.88
CA GLN A 55 4.80 10.19 -8.19
C GLN A 55 4.00 10.93 -9.27
N LYS A 56 3.52 10.24 -10.31
CA LYS A 56 2.70 10.87 -11.38
C LYS A 56 1.40 11.47 -10.86
N VAL A 57 0.87 10.95 -9.75
CA VAL A 57 -0.36 11.44 -9.12
C VAL A 57 -0.09 12.19 -7.81
N GLY A 58 1.18 12.49 -7.50
CA GLY A 58 1.56 13.22 -6.29
C GLY A 58 1.36 12.46 -4.97
N LEU A 59 1.37 11.12 -5.01
CA LEU A 59 1.16 10.25 -3.85
C LEU A 59 2.45 9.52 -3.44
N ASP A 60 2.46 9.03 -2.20
CA ASP A 60 3.49 8.13 -1.67
C ASP A 60 3.07 6.67 -1.92
N LEU A 61 4.02 5.80 -2.24
CA LEU A 61 3.81 4.34 -2.24
C LEU A 61 4.02 3.81 -0.82
N ILE A 62 3.02 3.16 -0.23
CA ILE A 62 3.06 2.70 1.16
C ILE A 62 2.82 1.19 1.22
N GLU A 63 3.78 0.43 1.76
CA GLU A 63 3.61 -1.00 2.00
C GLU A 63 2.65 -1.21 3.19
N ILE A 64 1.39 -1.57 2.90
CA ILE A 64 0.34 -1.78 3.92
C ILE A 64 0.37 -3.22 4.45
N SER A 65 0.71 -4.19 3.61
CA SER A 65 0.75 -5.61 3.98
C SER A 65 2.11 -6.25 3.64
N PRO A 66 3.11 -6.12 4.53
CA PRO A 66 4.45 -6.71 4.33
C PRO A 66 4.46 -8.24 4.33
N GLY A 67 3.47 -8.89 4.96
CA GLY A 67 3.38 -10.35 5.06
C GLY A 67 2.76 -11.03 3.83
N ALA A 68 2.17 -10.26 2.92
CA ALA A 68 1.60 -10.80 1.69
C ALA A 68 2.70 -11.21 0.69
N ARG A 69 2.36 -12.12 -0.23
CA ARG A 69 3.25 -12.60 -1.30
C ARG A 69 2.57 -12.40 -2.66
N PRO A 70 2.91 -11.36 -3.44
CA PRO A 70 3.82 -10.24 -3.10
C PRO A 70 3.20 -9.27 -2.06
N PRO A 71 4.01 -8.44 -1.37
CA PRO A 71 3.52 -7.40 -0.46
C PRO A 71 2.52 -6.46 -1.12
N VAL A 72 1.53 -5.99 -0.37
CA VAL A 72 0.51 -5.06 -0.88
C VAL A 72 0.94 -3.63 -0.58
N CYS A 73 0.99 -2.81 -1.63
CA CYS A 73 1.34 -1.39 -1.60
C CYS A 73 0.25 -0.52 -2.21
#